data_AF-A0A136H4F6-F1
#
_entry.id   AF-A0A136H4F6-F1
#
_cell.length_a   1.000
_cell.length_b   1.000
_cell.length_c   1.000
_cell.angle_alpha   90.00
_cell.angle_beta   90.00
_cell.angle_gamma   90.00
#
_symmetry.space_group_name_H-M   'P 1'
#
loop_
_entity.id
_entity.type
_entity.pdbx_description
1 polymer ?
#
loop_
_entity_poly.entity_id
_entity_poly.type
_entity_poly.pdbx_seq_one_letter_code
_entity_poly.pdbx_strand_id
1 'polypeptide(L)'
;MLIEISAPVFKCEEDENIFFLRIQGLPNYKHVAIHESCLQVTLLEPVVVSSVQGNAASVSAMDELQEICDIWGTRFRILTP
;
A
#
# COMPACT_ATOMS: atom_id res chain seq x y z
N MET A 1 0.34 -10.15 -4.71
CA MET A 1 1.12 -8.98 -5.18
C MET A 1 2.10 -8.51 -4.10
N LEU A 2 3.40 -8.42 -4.43
CA LEU A 2 4.44 -7.90 -3.56
C LEU A 2 4.89 -6.51 -4.03
N ILE A 3 4.88 -5.54 -3.11
CA ILE A 3 5.20 -4.14 -3.37
C ILE A 3 6.31 -3.70 -2.43
N GLU A 4 7.28 -2.98 -2.94
CA GLU A 4 8.37 -2.37 -2.20
C GLU A 4 8.19 -0.86 -2.23
N ILE A 5 8.12 -0.22 -1.07
CA ILE A 5 8.01 1.21 -0.88
C ILE A 5 9.36 1.69 -0.37
N SER A 6 9.93 2.74 -0.97
CA SER A 6 11.11 3.39 -0.40
C SER A 6 10.76 3.93 0.98
N ALA A 7 11.64 3.78 1.98
CA ALA A 7 11.33 4.28 3.32
C ALA A 7 11.01 5.78 3.26
N PRO A 8 9.81 6.20 3.70
CA PRO A 8 9.49 7.61 3.80
C PRO A 8 10.39 8.28 4.84
N VAL A 9 10.63 9.58 4.68
CA VAL A 9 11.32 10.35 5.71
C VAL A 9 10.30 10.76 6.77
N PHE A 10 10.22 9.99 7.85
CA PHE A 10 9.31 10.30 8.95
C PHE A 10 9.85 11.46 9.79
N LYS A 11 8.97 12.40 10.13
CA LYS A 11 9.35 13.54 10.98
C LYS A 11 9.37 13.19 12.47
N CYS A 12 8.58 12.20 12.87
CA CYS A 12 8.45 11.71 14.24
C CYS A 12 7.86 10.30 14.26
N GLU A 13 7.89 9.65 15.44
CA GLU A 13 7.28 8.33 15.65
C GLU A 13 5.76 8.33 15.35
N GLU A 14 5.06 9.44 15.62
CA GLU A 14 3.63 9.57 15.32
C GLU A 14 3.36 9.54 13.80
N ASP A 15 4.21 10.20 13.01
CA ASP A 15 4.12 10.23 11.55
C ASP A 15 4.39 8.83 10.96
N GLU A 16 5.37 8.12 11.50
CA GLU A 16 5.64 6.71 11.17
C GLU A 16 4.41 5.83 11.48
N ASN A 17 3.82 6.01 12.66
CA ASN A 17 2.67 5.21 13.09
C ASN A 17 1.44 5.48 12.21
N ILE A 18 1.19 6.73 11.83
CA ILE A 18 0.12 7.10 10.89
C ILE A 18 0.35 6.45 9.52
N PHE A 19 1.60 6.45 9.03
CA PHE A 19 1.95 5.78 7.78
C PHE A 19 1.64 4.28 7.81
N PHE A 20 2.08 3.57 8.86
CA PHE A 20 1.80 2.14 9.00
C PHE A 20 0.32 1.83 9.18
N LEU A 21 -0.43 2.65 9.93
CA LEU A 21 -1.87 2.51 10.07
C LEU A 21 -2.59 2.64 8.72
N ARG A 22 -2.16 3.59 7.88
CA ARG A 22 -2.67 3.76 6.51
C ARG A 22 -2.38 2.55 5.63
N ILE A 23 -1.16 2.02 5.67
CA ILE A 23 -0.78 0.81 4.92
C ILE A 23 -1.58 -0.42 5.39
N GLN A 24 -1.77 -0.59 6.70
CA GLN A 24 -2.57 -1.67 7.26
C GLN A 24 -4.06 -1.54 6.92
N GLY A 25 -4.54 -0.31 6.68
CA GLY A 25 -5.90 -0.03 6.24
C GLY A 25 -6.17 -0.37 4.78
N LEU A 26 -5.13 -0.67 3.98
CA LEU A 26 -5.30 -0.95 2.55
C LEU A 26 -6.20 -2.18 2.32
N PRO A 27 -7.09 -2.13 1.32
CA PRO A 27 -7.87 -3.29 0.94
C PRO A 27 -6.95 -4.42 0.46
N ASN A 28 -7.23 -5.65 0.89
CA ASN A 28 -6.38 -6.84 0.63
C ASN A 28 -4.98 -6.77 1.26
N TYR A 29 -4.75 -5.90 2.24
CA TYR A 29 -3.52 -5.91 3.03
C TYR A 29 -3.31 -7.28 3.70
N LYS A 30 -2.12 -7.84 3.54
CA LYS A 30 -1.71 -9.08 4.21
C LYS A 30 -0.69 -8.80 5.30
N HIS A 31 0.38 -8.11 4.93
CA HIS A 31 1.57 -7.96 5.76
C HIS A 31 2.46 -6.83 5.25
N VAL A 32 3.13 -6.14 6.17
CA VAL A 32 4.24 -5.23 5.89
C VAL A 32 5.47 -5.72 6.63
N ALA A 33 6.58 -5.82 5.92
CA ALA A 33 7.89 -6.13 6.46
C ALA A 33 8.84 -4.97 6.17
N ILE A 34 9.68 -4.62 7.15
CA ILE A 34 10.76 -3.66 6.93
C ILE A 34 11.96 -4.45 6.41
N HIS A 35 12.41 -4.14 5.19
CA HIS A 35 13.57 -4.75 4.57
C HIS A 35 14.64 -3.69 4.33
N GLU A 36 15.67 -3.69 5.18
CA GLU A 36 16.78 -2.73 5.18
C GLU A 36 16.32 -1.27 5.33
N SER A 37 16.07 -0.58 4.21
CA SER A 37 15.64 0.81 4.12
C SER A 37 14.42 0.98 3.22
N CYS A 38 13.70 -0.11 2.97
CA CYS A 38 12.46 -0.14 2.21
C CYS A 38 11.38 -0.91 3.00
N LEU A 39 10.13 -0.62 2.71
CA LEU A 39 8.97 -1.31 3.27
C LEU A 39 8.40 -2.25 2.21
N GLN A 40 8.40 -3.53 2.50
CA GLN A 40 7.79 -4.54 1.66
C GLN A 40 6.36 -4.80 2.11
N VAL A 41 5.40 -4.33 1.32
CA VAL A 41 3.96 -4.56 1.53
C VAL A 41 3.52 -5.72 0.65
N THR A 42 2.97 -6.74 1.30
CA THR A 42 2.31 -7.85 0.65
C THR A 42 0.81 -7.61 0.65
N LEU A 43 0.23 -7.52 -0.55
CA LEU A 43 -1.21 -7.49 -0.76
C LEU A 43 -1.66 -8.86 -1.28
N LEU A 44 -2.76 -9.37 -0.73
CA LEU A 44 -3.49 -10.50 -1.29
C LEU A 44 -4.07 -10.11 -2.64
N GLU A 45 -4.21 -11.07 -3.55
CA GLU A 45 -4.87 -10.81 -4.82
C GLU A 45 -6.30 -10.32 -4.55
N PRO A 46 -6.77 -9.27 -5.27
CA PRO A 46 -8.13 -8.84 -5.14
C PRO A 46 -9.02 -10.02 -5.52
N VAL A 47 -9.84 -10.47 -4.59
CA VAL A 47 -10.91 -11.42 -4.89
C VAL A 47 -11.84 -10.67 -5.83
N VAL A 48 -11.63 -10.81 -7.13
CA VAL A 48 -12.56 -10.38 -8.16
C VAL A 48 -13.79 -11.26 -8.00
N VAL A 49 -14.70 -10.83 -7.11
CA VAL A 49 -16.09 -11.20 -7.28
C VAL A 49 -16.46 -10.64 -8.64
N SER A 50 -16.45 -11.53 -9.63
CA SER A 50 -16.79 -11.27 -11.02
C SER A 50 -18.26 -10.89 -11.09
N SER A 51 -18.57 -9.67 -10.64
CA SER A 51 -19.85 -9.04 -10.83
C SER A 51 -19.78 -8.33 -12.16
N VAL A 52 -20.32 -9.04 -13.15
CA VAL A 52 -20.81 -8.51 -14.42
C VAL A 52 -21.32 -7.08 -14.23
N GLN A 53 -20.87 -6.19 -15.11
CA GLN A 53 -21.53 -4.93 -15.45
C GLN A 53 -21.41 -3.78 -14.43
N GLY A 54 -20.67 -2.74 -14.85
CA GLY A 54 -20.97 -1.36 -14.50
C GLY A 54 -20.24 -0.81 -13.27
N ASN A 55 -19.16 -0.08 -13.52
CA ASN A 55 -18.77 1.11 -12.75
C ASN A 55 -18.70 0.95 -11.21
N ALA A 56 -18.05 -0.10 -10.71
CA ALA A 56 -17.60 -0.11 -9.33
C ALA A 56 -16.24 0.60 -9.26
N ALA A 57 -16.25 1.85 -8.82
CA ALA A 57 -15.08 2.54 -8.31
C ALA A 57 -14.63 1.85 -7.02
N SER A 58 -14.17 0.61 -7.13
CA SER A 58 -13.40 -0.05 -6.09
C SER A 58 -12.12 0.76 -6.02
N VAL A 59 -11.99 1.65 -5.03
CA VAL A 59 -10.72 2.30 -4.74
C VAL A 59 -9.71 1.17 -4.60
N SER A 60 -8.87 1.01 -5.62
CA SER A 60 -7.96 -0.13 -5.70
C SER A 60 -6.94 0.07 -4.59
N ALA A 61 -6.45 -1.01 -3.98
CA ALA A 61 -5.38 -0.91 -2.99
C ALA A 61 -4.17 -0.11 -3.51
N MET A 62 -3.99 -0.13 -4.84
CA MET A 62 -2.97 0.64 -5.55
C MET A 62 -3.23 2.15 -5.57
N ASP A 63 -4.50 2.56 -5.62
CA ASP A 63 -4.90 3.98 -5.63
C ASP A 63 -4.65 4.60 -4.25
N GLU A 64 -5.12 3.94 -3.18
CA GLU A 64 -4.82 4.37 -1.81
C GLU A 64 -3.31 4.31 -1.51
N LEU A 65 -2.60 3.28 -1.98
CA LEU A 65 -1.16 3.19 -1.81
C LEU A 65 -0.45 4.35 -2.53
N GLN A 66 -0.92 4.73 -3.72
CA GLN A 66 -0.40 5.86 -4.48
C GLN A 66 -0.63 7.18 -3.74
N GLU A 67 -1.82 7.39 -3.15
CA GLU A 67 -2.11 8.55 -2.32
C GLU A 67 -1.21 8.61 -1.07
N ILE A 68 -1.05 7.49 -0.37
CA ILE A 68 -0.14 7.41 0.79
C ILE A 68 1.29 7.76 0.34
N CYS A 69 1.75 7.23 -0.79
CA CYS A 69 3.08 7.54 -1.27
C CYS A 69 3.24 9.02 -1.65
N ASP A 70 2.21 9.64 -2.23
CA ASP A 70 2.20 11.07 -2.58
C ASP A 70 2.26 11.97 -1.34
N ILE A 71 1.46 11.67 -0.30
CA ILE A 71 1.42 12.42 0.97
C ILE A 71 2.80 12.45 1.66
N TRP A 72 3.48 11.31 1.69
CA TRP A 72 4.81 11.20 2.32
C TRP A 72 5.98 11.45 1.34
N GLY A 73 5.70 11.81 0.08
CA GLY A 73 6.72 12.07 -0.93
C GLY A 73 7.61 10.86 -1.22
N THR A 74 7.10 9.65 -1.01
CA THR A 74 7.80 8.39 -1.27
C THR A 74 7.36 7.76 -2.59
N ARG A 75 8.06 6.72 -3.01
CA ARG A 75 7.77 5.95 -4.21
C ARG A 75 7.68 4.48 -3.86
N PHE A 76 6.86 3.76 -4.61
CA PHE A 76 6.76 2.33 -4.52
C PHE A 76 6.98 1.67 -5.87
N ARG A 77 7.39 0.41 -5.82
CA ARG A 77 7.66 -0.45 -6.96
C ARG A 77 7.03 -1.82 -6.72
N ILE A 78 6.40 -2.34 -7.75
CA ILE A 78 5.81 -3.68 -7.72
C ILE A 78 6.94 -4.66 -8.03
N LEU A 79 7.25 -5.57 -7.10
CA LEU A 79 8.27 -6.60 -7.27
C LEU A 79 7.70 -7.87 -7.91
N THR A 80 6.50 -8.27 -7.49
CA THR A 80 5.82 -9.46 -8.01
C THR A 80 4.34 -9.14 -8.24
N PRO A 81 3.84 -9.19 -9.48
CA PRO A 81 2.40 -9.08 -9.74
C PRO A 81 1.65 -10.26 -9.09
#